data_AF-A0A1Q3E3D3-F1
#
_entry.id   AF-A0A1Q3E3D3-F1
#
_cell.length_a   1.000
_cell.length_b   1.000
_cell.length_c   1.000
_cell.angle_alpha   90.00
_cell.angle_beta   90.00
_cell.angle_gamma   90.00
#
_symmetry.space_group_name_H-M   'P 1'
#
loop_
_entity.id
_entity.type
_entity.pdbx_description
1 polymer ?
#
loop_
_entity_poly.entity_id
_entity_poly.type
_entity_poly.pdbx_seq_one_letter_code
_entity_poly.pdbx_strand_id
1 'polypeptide(L)'
;MSLPSLTVSPGNPVTEQHLDTILTKLGQNLRPNERTDYLVLLKAFHDVTESVAKLPDYEPPTDLERFPRKDIHFLKSEDNKLGAWAWKFTAKDTRPNGGILSGKTVVMKDNISVAGVNCLLGTDAMTGFVPTADATVVTRTLESGGTILGKAVCENLSMAGTSFTAATGPVHNPYARGYSAGGSSSGCGALVASCAVDMAIGGDQGGSIRLPASWCGIYGLKPTQGLIPYTGIASLETTMDHTGPMTRTCFDNALLLKALAGKDNIDDRCIATPPPSEIPDYPAILDEVKGTANPLEGAMNDARVSRKVRDAADKWKEMGASVEDVSIPMHALSMDLWLMIVRMGIN
;
A
#
# COMPACT_ATOMS: atom_id res chain seq x y z
N MET A 1 -38.78 1.03 1.71
CA MET A 1 -37.59 1.81 1.29
C MET A 1 -37.59 3.09 2.12
N SER A 2 -36.57 3.31 2.94
CA SER A 2 -36.51 4.46 3.84
C SER A 2 -36.07 5.69 3.03
N LEU A 3 -37.02 6.45 2.49
CA LEU A 3 -36.74 7.69 1.76
C LEU A 3 -36.94 8.87 2.72
N PRO A 4 -35.86 9.58 3.10
CA PRO A 4 -35.95 10.67 4.06
C PRO A 4 -36.58 11.95 3.49
N SER A 5 -36.71 12.10 2.16
CA SER A 5 -37.37 13.24 1.51
C SER A 5 -37.90 12.92 0.11
N LEU A 6 -39.04 13.52 -0.26
CA LEU A 6 -39.58 13.59 -1.63
C LEU A 6 -39.50 15.01 -2.21
N THR A 7 -38.89 15.94 -1.50
CA THR A 7 -38.73 17.32 -1.95
C THR A 7 -37.69 17.36 -3.06
N VAL A 8 -38.08 17.92 -4.21
CA VAL A 8 -37.21 18.10 -5.37
C VAL A 8 -36.89 19.58 -5.52
N SER A 9 -35.61 19.89 -5.71
CA SER A 9 -35.14 21.24 -5.95
C SER A 9 -35.64 21.79 -7.30
N PRO A 10 -35.98 23.10 -7.37
CA PRO A 10 -36.30 23.75 -8.64
C PRO A 10 -35.11 23.62 -9.60
N GLY A 11 -35.36 23.14 -10.83
CA GLY A 11 -34.32 23.01 -11.86
C GLY A 11 -33.45 21.75 -11.77
N ASN A 12 -33.85 20.75 -10.99
CA ASN A 12 -33.17 19.45 -10.93
C ASN A 12 -32.93 18.86 -12.35
N PRO A 13 -31.70 18.44 -12.68
CA PRO A 13 -31.31 18.04 -14.04
C PRO A 13 -31.76 16.63 -14.43
N VAL A 14 -32.27 15.82 -13.50
CA VAL A 14 -32.74 14.46 -13.78
C VAL A 14 -34.00 14.51 -14.63
N THR A 15 -34.02 13.70 -15.69
CA THR A 15 -35.07 13.65 -16.73
C THR A 15 -35.59 12.24 -16.94
N GLU A 16 -36.67 12.08 -17.69
CA GLU A 16 -37.18 10.75 -18.08
C GLU A 16 -36.15 9.93 -18.86
N GLN A 17 -35.30 10.58 -19.67
CA GLN A 17 -34.23 9.89 -20.41
C GLN A 17 -33.21 9.23 -19.48
N HIS A 18 -32.90 9.86 -18.34
CA HIS A 18 -32.05 9.26 -17.31
C HIS A 18 -32.71 8.02 -16.70
N LEU A 19 -34.02 8.11 -16.39
CA LEU A 19 -34.79 6.98 -15.89
C LEU A 19 -34.79 5.82 -16.90
N ASP A 20 -35.03 6.10 -18.20
CA ASP A 20 -35.00 5.08 -19.25
C ASP A 20 -33.63 4.43 -19.42
N THR A 21 -32.56 5.23 -19.31
CA THR A 21 -31.19 4.72 -19.37
C THR A 21 -30.92 3.74 -18.22
N ILE A 22 -31.35 4.08 -17.00
CA ILE A 22 -31.19 3.21 -15.83
C ILE A 22 -32.03 1.94 -15.98
N LEU A 23 -33.31 2.06 -16.35
CA LEU A 23 -34.21 0.92 -16.55
C LEU A 23 -33.70 -0.04 -17.62
N THR A 24 -33.19 0.50 -18.73
CA THR A 24 -32.57 -0.30 -19.80
C THR A 24 -31.34 -1.05 -19.29
N LYS A 25 -30.45 -0.39 -18.54
CA LYS A 25 -29.28 -1.04 -17.94
C LYS A 25 -29.66 -2.14 -16.95
N LEU A 26 -30.75 -1.97 -16.21
CA LEU A 26 -31.26 -2.96 -15.25
C LEU A 26 -32.11 -4.06 -15.91
N GLY A 27 -32.44 -3.94 -17.20
CA GLY A 27 -33.38 -4.84 -17.89
C GLY A 27 -34.80 -4.80 -17.29
N GLN A 28 -35.18 -3.67 -16.69
CA GLN A 28 -36.46 -3.50 -16.00
C GLN A 28 -37.41 -2.61 -16.81
N ASN A 29 -38.70 -2.83 -16.64
CA ASN A 29 -39.75 -1.97 -17.19
C ASN A 29 -40.69 -1.52 -16.07
N LEU A 30 -41.10 -0.26 -16.08
CA LEU A 30 -42.08 0.28 -15.16
C LEU A 30 -43.46 0.32 -15.81
N ARG A 31 -44.52 0.18 -15.01
CA ARG A 31 -45.87 0.45 -15.50
C ARG A 31 -45.98 1.95 -15.81
N PRO A 32 -46.73 2.36 -16.85
CA PRO A 32 -46.83 3.78 -17.24
C PRO A 32 -47.23 4.71 -16.10
N ASN A 33 -48.09 4.25 -15.19
CA ASN A 33 -48.57 5.03 -14.04
C ASN A 33 -47.54 5.18 -12.91
N GLU A 34 -46.46 4.39 -12.91
CA GLU A 34 -45.41 4.46 -11.88
C GLU A 34 -44.24 5.35 -12.29
N ARG A 35 -44.10 5.68 -13.58
CA ARG A 35 -42.93 6.41 -14.10
C ARG A 35 -42.75 7.76 -13.42
N THR A 36 -43.85 8.48 -13.17
CA THR A 36 -43.84 9.76 -12.47
C THR A 36 -43.26 9.62 -11.07
N ASP A 37 -43.67 8.58 -10.33
CA ASP A 37 -43.22 8.36 -8.96
C ASP A 37 -41.72 8.04 -8.94
N TYR A 38 -41.26 7.11 -9.78
CA TYR A 38 -39.83 6.78 -9.87
C TYR A 38 -38.97 7.94 -10.33
N LEU A 39 -39.49 8.81 -11.21
CA LEU A 39 -38.78 10.03 -11.61
C LEU A 39 -38.62 10.99 -10.43
N VAL A 40 -39.66 11.16 -9.60
CA VAL A 40 -39.57 11.97 -8.38
C VAL A 40 -38.56 11.38 -7.40
N LEU A 41 -38.55 10.06 -7.22
CA LEU A 41 -37.57 9.38 -6.36
C LEU A 41 -36.14 9.60 -6.83
N LEU A 42 -35.88 9.45 -8.13
CA LEU A 42 -34.54 9.65 -8.70
C LEU A 42 -34.08 11.11 -8.56
N LYS A 43 -34.99 12.06 -8.75
CA LYS A 43 -34.74 13.49 -8.54
C LYS A 43 -34.39 13.81 -7.09
N ALA A 44 -35.21 13.34 -6.14
CA ALA A 44 -34.96 13.55 -4.73
C ALA A 44 -33.64 12.91 -4.28
N PHE A 45 -33.32 11.70 -4.78
CA PHE A 45 -32.05 11.04 -4.50
C PHE A 45 -30.85 11.81 -5.06
N HIS A 46 -30.95 12.35 -6.27
CA HIS A 46 -29.95 13.25 -6.84
C HIS A 46 -29.69 14.45 -5.92
N ASP A 47 -30.74 15.14 -5.46
CA ASP A 47 -30.58 16.34 -4.64
C ASP A 47 -29.97 16.05 -3.26
N VAL A 48 -30.30 14.90 -2.67
CA VAL A 48 -29.64 14.42 -1.44
C VAL A 48 -28.17 14.15 -1.71
N THR A 49 -27.83 13.50 -2.82
CA THR A 49 -26.44 13.19 -3.19
C THR A 49 -25.65 14.48 -3.42
N GLU A 50 -26.20 15.47 -4.13
CA GLU A 50 -25.60 16.79 -4.33
C GLU A 50 -25.40 17.55 -3.02
N SER A 51 -26.34 17.41 -2.08
CA SER A 51 -26.23 18.05 -0.76
C SER A 51 -25.10 17.44 0.05
N VAL A 52 -24.95 16.11 0.01
CA VAL A 52 -23.84 15.40 0.66
C VAL A 52 -22.51 15.71 -0.02
N ALA A 53 -22.46 15.74 -1.35
CA ALA A 53 -21.24 16.05 -2.12
C ALA A 53 -20.73 17.49 -1.90
N LYS A 54 -21.59 18.40 -1.42
CA LYS A 54 -21.21 19.77 -1.03
C LYS A 54 -20.67 19.86 0.39
N LEU A 55 -20.84 18.83 1.21
CA LEU A 55 -20.22 18.79 2.53
C LEU A 55 -18.70 18.73 2.34
N PRO A 56 -17.92 19.38 3.21
CA PRO A 56 -16.48 19.26 3.16
C PRO A 56 -16.06 17.81 3.42
N ASP A 57 -15.10 17.33 2.63
CA ASP A 57 -14.44 16.05 2.89
C ASP A 57 -13.67 16.13 4.21
N TYR A 58 -13.63 15.01 4.94
CA TYR A 58 -12.74 14.89 6.08
C TYR A 58 -11.31 14.64 5.60
N GLU A 59 -10.43 15.61 5.84
CA GLU A 59 -8.99 15.46 5.63
C GLU A 59 -8.27 15.34 6.98
N PRO A 60 -7.49 14.26 7.22
CA PRO A 60 -6.67 14.17 8.41
C PRO A 60 -5.70 15.36 8.50
N PRO A 61 -5.62 16.06 9.65
CA PRO A 61 -4.76 17.23 9.78
C PRO A 61 -3.29 16.84 9.61
N THR A 62 -2.56 17.62 8.81
CA THR A 62 -1.12 17.44 8.59
C THR A 62 -0.36 18.65 9.14
N ASP A 63 0.54 18.39 10.09
CA ASP A 63 1.37 19.41 10.74
C ASP A 63 2.60 19.75 9.87
N LEU A 64 2.40 20.58 8.84
CA LEU A 64 3.46 21.01 7.93
C LEU A 64 4.47 21.98 8.58
N GLU A 65 4.11 22.61 9.70
CA GLU A 65 5.04 23.43 10.47
C GLU A 65 6.03 22.55 11.22
N ARG A 66 5.54 21.48 11.87
CA ARG A 66 6.40 20.49 12.54
C ARG A 66 7.16 19.62 11.55
N PHE A 67 6.52 19.23 10.45
CA PHE A 67 7.06 18.32 9.43
C PHE A 67 7.15 18.98 8.05
N PRO A 68 8.01 20.00 7.87
CA PRO A 68 8.14 20.68 6.60
C PRO A 68 8.74 19.75 5.54
N ARG A 69 8.20 19.80 4.32
CA ARG A 69 8.78 19.15 3.14
C ARG A 69 9.72 20.15 2.47
N LYS A 70 10.99 19.79 2.37
CA LYS A 70 12.05 20.63 1.79
C LYS A 70 12.58 20.02 0.50
N ASP A 71 12.97 20.88 -0.43
CA ASP A 71 13.65 20.51 -1.67
C ASP A 71 12.87 19.48 -2.50
N ILE A 72 11.55 19.68 -2.67
CA ILE A 72 10.71 18.77 -3.46
C ILE A 72 11.06 18.90 -4.94
N HIS A 73 11.57 17.83 -5.55
CA HIS A 73 11.85 17.79 -6.98
C HIS A 73 11.75 16.38 -7.57
N PHE A 74 11.41 16.33 -8.84
CA PHE A 74 11.43 15.10 -9.63
C PHE A 74 12.87 14.80 -10.06
N LEU A 75 13.30 13.54 -9.97
CA LEU A 75 14.66 13.14 -10.32
C LEU A 75 14.72 12.65 -11.77
N LYS A 76 15.46 13.36 -12.62
CA LYS A 76 15.66 12.98 -14.03
C LYS A 76 16.47 11.68 -14.13
N SER A 77 16.30 10.98 -15.26
CA SER A 77 16.88 9.65 -15.50
C SER A 77 18.41 9.58 -15.39
N GLU A 78 19.13 10.67 -15.68
CA GLU A 78 20.59 10.73 -15.58
C GLU A 78 21.10 10.61 -14.13
N ASP A 79 20.41 11.24 -13.18
CA ASP A 79 20.72 11.19 -11.75
C ASP A 79 20.03 10.00 -11.04
N ASN A 80 19.02 9.42 -11.67
CA ASN A 80 18.25 8.28 -11.17
C ASN A 80 18.73 6.95 -11.80
N LYS A 81 19.99 6.57 -11.55
CA LYS A 81 20.68 5.45 -12.25
C LYS A 81 19.94 4.10 -12.24
N LEU A 82 19.17 3.82 -11.19
CA LEU A 82 18.37 2.60 -11.05
C LEU A 82 16.91 2.80 -11.49
N GLY A 83 16.48 4.02 -11.82
CA GLY A 83 15.08 4.36 -12.07
C GLY A 83 14.20 4.29 -10.82
N ALA A 84 14.79 4.25 -9.62
CA ALA A 84 14.10 3.86 -8.38
C ALA A 84 13.46 5.03 -7.61
N TRP A 85 13.89 6.27 -7.84
CA TRP A 85 13.29 7.46 -7.22
C TRP A 85 12.13 8.00 -8.07
N ALA A 86 10.98 8.25 -7.46
CA ALA A 86 9.88 8.98 -8.08
C ALA A 86 10.01 10.48 -7.78
N TRP A 87 10.20 10.82 -6.49
CA TRP A 87 10.40 12.20 -6.02
C TRP A 87 11.47 12.24 -4.94
N LYS A 88 12.25 13.32 -4.90
CA LYS A 88 13.18 13.63 -3.81
C LYS A 88 12.64 14.80 -3.02
N PHE A 89 12.73 14.69 -1.70
CA PHE A 89 12.48 15.76 -0.73
C PHE A 89 13.04 15.31 0.62
N THR A 90 13.12 16.22 1.57
CA THR A 90 13.40 15.88 2.96
C THR A 90 12.21 16.28 3.83
N ALA A 91 11.73 15.36 4.67
CA ALA A 91 10.80 15.66 5.76
C ALA A 91 11.34 15.05 7.05
N LYS A 92 11.38 15.87 8.11
CA LYS A 92 11.89 15.50 9.42
C LYS A 92 11.16 16.32 10.48
N ASP A 93 10.97 15.74 11.66
CA ASP A 93 10.48 16.48 12.82
C ASP A 93 11.44 17.63 13.17
N THR A 94 10.88 18.85 13.28
CA THR A 94 11.62 20.06 13.69
C THR A 94 11.89 20.10 15.18
N ARG A 95 11.16 19.32 15.98
CA ARG A 95 11.36 19.23 17.42
C ARG A 95 12.56 18.31 17.71
N PRO A 96 13.36 18.60 18.77
CA PRO A 96 14.49 17.77 19.17
C PRO A 96 13.99 16.50 19.87
N ASN A 97 13.63 15.50 19.07
CA ASN A 97 12.97 14.29 19.57
C ASN A 97 13.89 13.10 19.36
N GLY A 98 14.12 12.34 20.43
CA GLY A 98 14.45 10.93 20.32
C GLY A 98 13.23 10.15 19.81
N GLY A 99 13.45 8.93 19.36
CA GLY A 99 12.41 8.05 18.86
C GLY A 99 13.03 6.79 18.30
N ILE A 100 12.22 5.75 18.13
CA ILE A 100 12.72 4.43 17.72
C ILE A 100 13.36 4.42 16.32
N LEU A 101 13.06 5.43 15.49
CA LEU A 101 13.63 5.63 14.16
C LEU A 101 14.64 6.79 14.11
N SER A 102 15.09 7.31 15.25
CA SER A 102 16.05 8.41 15.28
C SER A 102 17.33 8.05 14.53
N GLY A 103 17.75 8.92 13.61
CA GLY A 103 18.92 8.70 12.75
C GLY A 103 18.69 7.77 11.56
N LYS A 104 17.48 7.23 11.37
CA LYS A 104 17.14 6.39 10.22
C LYS A 104 16.52 7.20 9.09
N THR A 105 16.90 6.88 7.86
CA THR A 105 16.33 7.42 6.64
C THR A 105 15.29 6.47 6.05
N VAL A 106 14.15 7.01 5.64
CA VAL A 106 13.01 6.23 5.14
C VAL A 106 12.57 6.75 3.78
N VAL A 107 12.17 5.86 2.87
CA VAL A 107 11.48 6.23 1.63
C VAL A 107 10.07 5.65 1.61
N MET A 108 9.13 6.42 1.07
CA MET A 108 7.73 5.99 0.91
C MET A 108 7.52 5.43 -0.48
N LYS A 109 6.87 4.28 -0.65
CA LYS A 109 6.38 3.86 -1.96
C LYS A 109 5.51 4.97 -2.57
N ASP A 110 5.58 5.15 -3.89
CA ASP A 110 4.96 6.32 -4.50
C ASP A 110 3.43 6.38 -4.37
N ASN A 111 2.78 5.25 -4.06
CA ASN A 111 1.35 5.18 -3.77
C ASN A 111 0.93 5.57 -2.35
N ILE A 112 1.87 5.97 -1.50
CA ILE A 112 1.64 6.48 -0.15
C ILE A 112 1.54 8.00 -0.23
N SER A 113 0.43 8.54 0.27
CA SER A 113 0.21 9.99 0.28
C SER A 113 1.16 10.68 1.24
N VAL A 114 1.85 11.71 0.73
CA VAL A 114 2.67 12.64 1.50
C VAL A 114 2.15 14.03 1.14
N ALA A 115 1.68 14.78 2.12
CA ALA A 115 1.07 16.09 1.89
C ALA A 115 2.02 17.03 1.13
N GLY A 116 1.51 17.66 0.07
CA GLY A 116 2.26 18.59 -0.77
C GLY A 116 3.28 17.93 -1.73
N VAL A 117 3.36 16.60 -1.80
CA VAL A 117 4.26 15.89 -2.73
C VAL A 117 3.45 15.04 -3.71
N ASN A 118 3.66 15.28 -5.00
CA ASN A 118 2.96 14.59 -6.09
C ASN A 118 3.10 13.06 -6.00
N CYS A 119 2.02 12.36 -6.36
CA CYS A 119 1.83 10.92 -6.31
C CYS A 119 1.49 10.41 -7.72
N LEU A 120 2.43 9.71 -8.35
CA LEU A 120 2.32 9.24 -9.74
C LEU A 120 1.62 7.88 -9.83
N LEU A 121 1.61 7.09 -8.75
CA LEU A 121 1.06 5.73 -8.74
C LEU A 121 1.67 4.81 -9.83
N GLY A 122 2.89 5.13 -10.28
CA GLY A 122 3.55 4.43 -11.38
C GLY A 122 2.86 4.56 -12.74
N THR A 123 1.88 5.46 -12.90
CA THR A 123 1.06 5.58 -14.11
C THR A 123 1.17 6.96 -14.74
N ASP A 124 0.89 7.06 -16.04
CA ASP A 124 0.70 8.32 -16.77
C ASP A 124 -0.78 8.68 -16.95
N ALA A 125 -1.69 7.77 -16.59
CA ALA A 125 -3.13 7.99 -16.64
C ALA A 125 -3.62 9.00 -15.59
N MET A 126 -2.89 9.14 -14.49
CA MET A 126 -3.15 10.09 -13.43
C MET A 126 -1.93 11.01 -13.29
N THR A 127 -2.09 12.28 -13.65
CA THR A 127 -1.02 13.27 -13.53
C THR A 127 -1.44 14.41 -12.59
N GLY A 128 -0.50 14.89 -11.79
CA GLY A 128 -0.72 16.06 -10.93
C GLY A 128 -1.53 15.82 -9.66
N PHE A 129 -1.71 14.57 -9.22
CA PHE A 129 -2.33 14.29 -7.93
C PHE A 129 -1.37 14.63 -6.79
N VAL A 130 -1.64 15.74 -6.10
CA VAL A 130 -0.89 16.20 -4.92
C VAL A 130 -1.78 16.03 -3.70
N PRO A 131 -1.50 15.07 -2.81
CA PRO A 131 -2.28 14.88 -1.59
C PRO A 131 -2.21 16.11 -0.68
N THR A 132 -3.31 16.41 -0.01
CA THR A 132 -3.44 17.45 1.02
C THR A 132 -3.10 16.94 2.42
N ALA A 133 -3.22 15.62 2.63
CA ALA A 133 -2.95 14.95 3.90
C ALA A 133 -1.86 13.88 3.80
N ASP A 134 -1.16 13.65 4.91
CA ASP A 134 -0.25 12.53 5.09
C ASP A 134 -0.99 11.22 5.34
N ALA A 135 -0.48 10.13 4.77
CA ALA A 135 -0.84 8.78 5.20
C ALA A 135 -0.43 8.56 6.67
N THR A 136 -1.17 7.72 7.40
CA THR A 136 -0.87 7.44 8.82
C THR A 136 0.57 6.95 9.02
N VAL A 137 1.09 6.15 8.09
CA VAL A 137 2.47 5.65 8.12
C VAL A 137 3.53 6.75 7.96
N VAL A 138 3.21 7.85 7.26
CA VAL A 138 4.09 9.01 7.10
C VAL A 138 4.19 9.76 8.42
N THR A 139 3.04 10.09 9.02
CA THR A 139 2.98 10.75 10.34
C THR A 139 3.72 9.94 11.39
N ARG A 140 3.43 8.63 11.50
CA ARG A 140 4.10 7.74 12.47
C ARG A 140 5.62 7.65 12.27
N THR A 141 6.08 7.64 11.02
CA THR A 141 7.52 7.63 10.71
C THR A 141 8.19 8.89 11.23
N LEU A 142 7.60 10.06 10.96
CA LEU A 142 8.14 11.36 11.37
C LEU A 142 8.10 11.53 12.89
N GLU A 143 6.98 11.15 13.54
CA GLU A 143 6.82 11.19 15.00
C GLU A 143 7.77 10.25 15.73
N SER A 144 8.15 9.14 15.09
CA SER A 144 9.13 8.19 15.61
C SER A 144 10.59 8.64 15.39
N GLY A 145 10.82 9.83 14.85
CA GLY A 145 12.15 10.43 14.63
C GLY A 145 12.82 10.06 13.30
N GLY A 146 12.10 9.38 12.39
CA GLY A 146 12.60 9.03 11.06
C GLY A 146 12.69 10.25 10.15
N THR A 147 13.65 10.22 9.22
CA THR A 147 13.80 11.25 8.17
C THR A 147 13.35 10.68 6.82
N ILE A 148 12.33 11.27 6.21
CA ILE A 148 11.84 10.83 4.90
C ILE A 148 12.66 11.52 3.80
N LEU A 149 13.23 10.74 2.89
CA LEU A 149 14.13 11.23 1.82
C LEU A 149 13.51 11.25 0.41
N GLY A 150 12.24 10.89 0.29
CA GLY A 150 11.55 10.92 -1.00
C GLY A 150 10.42 9.91 -1.13
N LYS A 151 9.99 9.75 -2.38
CA LYS A 151 9.06 8.70 -2.84
C LYS A 151 9.80 7.76 -3.79
N ALA A 152 9.60 6.46 -3.61
CA ALA A 152 10.20 5.40 -4.42
C ALA A 152 9.21 4.93 -5.49
N VAL A 153 9.70 4.71 -6.71
CA VAL A 153 8.87 4.23 -7.83
C VAL A 153 8.11 2.96 -7.45
N CYS A 154 6.87 2.90 -7.90
CA CYS A 154 6.08 1.68 -7.93
C CYS A 154 5.61 1.37 -9.34
N GLU A 155 5.20 0.12 -9.54
CA GLU A 155 4.61 -0.32 -10.81
C GLU A 155 3.28 0.38 -11.09
N ASN A 156 2.86 0.36 -12.36
CA ASN A 156 1.65 1.03 -12.83
C ASN A 156 0.42 0.55 -12.06
N LEU A 157 -0.16 1.46 -11.27
CA LEU A 157 -1.25 1.20 -10.33
C LEU A 157 -0.97 0.02 -9.38
N SER A 158 0.30 -0.25 -9.08
CA SER A 158 0.76 -1.39 -8.29
C SER A 158 0.41 -2.79 -8.86
N MET A 159 0.07 -2.90 -10.14
CA MET A 159 -0.49 -4.11 -10.78
C MET A 159 0.54 -5.04 -11.44
N ALA A 160 1.81 -4.99 -11.06
CA ALA A 160 2.83 -5.88 -11.58
C ALA A 160 3.81 -6.38 -10.50
N GLY A 161 4.18 -7.67 -10.58
CA GLY A 161 5.18 -8.33 -9.73
C GLY A 161 6.62 -8.20 -10.24
N THR A 162 6.83 -7.52 -11.35
CA THR A 162 8.13 -7.25 -12.00
C THR A 162 8.28 -5.75 -12.21
N SER A 163 9.48 -5.26 -12.51
CA SER A 163 9.78 -3.82 -12.46
C SER A 163 9.95 -3.12 -13.81
N PHE A 164 8.98 -3.26 -14.71
CA PHE A 164 9.03 -2.70 -16.07
C PHE A 164 7.79 -1.89 -16.48
N THR A 165 6.77 -1.81 -15.63
CA THR A 165 5.47 -1.24 -16.01
C THR A 165 5.29 0.21 -15.61
N ALA A 166 6.11 0.72 -14.68
CA ALA A 166 6.04 2.10 -14.25
C ALA A 166 6.22 3.08 -15.44
N ALA A 167 5.37 4.10 -15.51
CA ALA A 167 5.42 5.11 -16.57
C ALA A 167 6.73 5.91 -16.59
N THR A 168 7.44 5.99 -15.45
CA THR A 168 8.77 6.61 -15.34
C THR A 168 9.90 5.75 -15.91
N GLY A 169 9.59 4.54 -16.38
CA GLY A 169 10.54 3.57 -16.91
C GLY A 169 10.84 2.43 -15.93
N PRO A 170 11.62 1.43 -16.36
CA PRO A 170 11.91 0.24 -15.56
C PRO A 170 12.82 0.58 -14.36
N VAL A 171 12.58 -0.11 -13.24
CA VAL A 171 13.50 -0.10 -12.10
C VAL A 171 14.48 -1.24 -12.25
N HIS A 172 15.77 -0.94 -12.17
CA HIS A 172 16.83 -1.93 -12.33
C HIS A 172 17.25 -2.55 -10.99
N ASN A 173 17.53 -3.86 -11.01
CA ASN A 173 18.08 -4.56 -9.87
C ASN A 173 19.49 -4.01 -9.53
N PRO A 174 19.78 -3.66 -8.26
CA PRO A 174 21.08 -3.12 -7.87
C PRO A 174 22.24 -4.11 -8.00
N TYR A 175 21.98 -5.42 -7.97
CA TYR A 175 23.00 -6.46 -8.16
C TYR A 175 23.19 -6.88 -9.62
N ALA A 176 22.24 -6.52 -10.50
CA ALA A 176 22.26 -6.89 -11.90
C ALA A 176 21.48 -5.87 -12.74
N ARG A 177 22.16 -4.80 -13.18
CA ARG A 177 21.53 -3.77 -14.01
C ARG A 177 20.94 -4.39 -15.29
N GLY A 178 19.74 -3.96 -15.67
CA GLY A 178 18.98 -4.54 -16.78
C GLY A 178 18.06 -5.70 -16.37
N TYR A 179 18.22 -6.26 -15.18
CA TYR A 179 17.28 -7.23 -14.59
C TYR A 179 16.26 -6.53 -13.71
N SER A 180 15.12 -7.19 -13.50
CA SER A 180 14.03 -6.69 -12.67
C SER A 180 14.43 -6.64 -11.19
N ALA A 181 14.09 -5.54 -10.52
CA ALA A 181 14.15 -5.37 -9.07
C ALA A 181 12.98 -6.07 -8.34
N GLY A 182 12.00 -6.61 -9.09
CA GLY A 182 10.74 -7.14 -8.55
C GLY A 182 9.73 -6.02 -8.30
N GLY A 183 8.45 -6.33 -8.17
CA GLY A 183 7.37 -5.34 -8.02
C GLY A 183 6.26 -5.77 -7.07
N SER A 184 5.32 -4.89 -6.71
CA SER A 184 5.19 -3.51 -7.19
C SER A 184 5.95 -2.44 -6.40
N SER A 185 6.57 -2.77 -5.27
CA SER A 185 7.42 -1.84 -4.50
C SER A 185 8.86 -1.84 -5.02
N SER A 186 9.02 -1.75 -6.35
CA SER A 186 10.28 -1.94 -7.08
C SER A 186 11.35 -0.94 -6.67
N GLY A 187 11.00 0.35 -6.61
CA GLY A 187 11.89 1.40 -6.15
C GLY A 187 12.32 1.20 -4.69
N CYS A 188 11.41 0.78 -3.81
CA CYS A 188 11.72 0.51 -2.40
C CYS A 188 12.81 -0.56 -2.26
N GLY A 189 12.67 -1.67 -2.98
CA GLY A 189 13.66 -2.75 -2.99
C GLY A 189 15.03 -2.27 -3.46
N ALA A 190 15.07 -1.57 -4.59
CA ALA A 190 16.30 -1.08 -5.19
C ALA A 190 17.02 -0.03 -4.31
N LEU A 191 16.29 0.90 -3.70
CA LEU A 191 16.87 1.98 -2.87
C LEU A 191 17.46 1.47 -1.55
N VAL A 192 16.76 0.52 -0.89
CA VAL A 192 17.27 -0.08 0.35
C VAL A 192 18.50 -0.95 0.05
N ALA A 193 18.43 -1.78 -0.99
CA ALA A 193 19.54 -2.66 -1.36
C ALA A 193 20.79 -1.90 -1.84
N SER A 194 20.62 -0.76 -2.50
CA SER A 194 21.73 0.13 -2.91
C SER A 194 22.25 1.04 -1.78
N CYS A 195 21.71 0.90 -0.55
CA CYS A 195 22.03 1.75 0.59
C CYS A 195 21.78 3.25 0.36
N ALA A 196 20.86 3.58 -0.56
CA ALA A 196 20.43 4.96 -0.80
C ALA A 196 19.52 5.49 0.33
N VAL A 197 18.88 4.57 1.07
CA VAL A 197 18.11 4.80 2.31
C VAL A 197 18.28 3.61 3.25
N ASP A 198 18.02 3.80 4.54
CA ASP A 198 18.08 2.72 5.53
C ASP A 198 16.87 1.78 5.42
N MET A 199 15.69 2.35 5.21
CA MET A 199 14.42 1.65 5.25
C MET A 199 13.45 2.18 4.17
N ALA A 200 12.47 1.36 3.82
CA ALA A 200 11.37 1.76 2.96
C ALA A 200 10.04 1.23 3.49
N ILE A 201 8.95 1.92 3.15
CA ILE A 201 7.59 1.46 3.38
C ILE A 201 6.99 1.09 2.02
N GLY A 202 6.67 -0.19 1.84
CA GLY A 202 6.08 -0.74 0.62
C GLY A 202 4.58 -1.02 0.77
N GLY A 203 3.97 -1.52 -0.31
CA GLY A 203 2.61 -2.07 -0.32
C GLY A 203 2.61 -3.49 -0.90
N ASP A 204 1.76 -4.37 -0.41
CA ASP A 204 1.71 -5.80 -0.75
C ASP A 204 0.26 -6.32 -0.85
N GLN A 205 -0.19 -6.54 -2.08
CA GLN A 205 -1.49 -7.13 -2.40
C GLN A 205 -1.39 -8.60 -2.77
N GLY A 206 -0.31 -8.97 -3.47
CA GLY A 206 -0.04 -10.34 -3.92
C GLY A 206 1.43 -10.74 -3.79
N GLY A 207 2.24 -9.97 -3.07
CA GLY A 207 3.68 -10.15 -2.97
C GLY A 207 4.50 -8.86 -3.07
N SER A 208 3.86 -7.70 -3.23
CA SER A 208 4.55 -6.47 -3.66
C SER A 208 5.54 -5.87 -2.66
N ILE A 209 5.64 -6.37 -1.42
CA ILE A 209 6.75 -6.11 -0.49
C ILE A 209 7.78 -7.25 -0.59
N ARG A 210 7.31 -8.49 -0.55
CA ARG A 210 8.15 -9.70 -0.44
C ARG A 210 8.92 -10.03 -1.72
N LEU A 211 8.31 -9.84 -2.90
CA LEU A 211 8.92 -10.07 -4.21
C LEU A 211 10.12 -9.15 -4.44
N PRO A 212 9.99 -7.81 -4.39
CA PRO A 212 11.14 -6.93 -4.57
C PRO A 212 12.17 -7.09 -3.45
N ALA A 213 11.76 -7.42 -2.22
CA ALA A 213 12.70 -7.73 -1.15
C ALA A 213 13.57 -8.96 -1.46
N SER A 214 12.94 -10.06 -1.91
CA SER A 214 13.63 -11.28 -2.33
C SER A 214 14.58 -11.03 -3.50
N TRP A 215 14.12 -10.31 -4.54
CA TRP A 215 14.90 -10.09 -5.75
C TRP A 215 16.04 -9.10 -5.56
N CYS A 216 15.87 -8.15 -4.64
CA CYS A 216 16.91 -7.19 -4.24
C CYS A 216 17.68 -7.62 -2.98
N GLY A 217 17.56 -8.86 -2.51
CA GLY A 217 18.37 -9.38 -1.40
C GLY A 217 18.25 -8.60 -0.08
N ILE A 218 17.05 -8.15 0.27
CA ILE A 218 16.74 -7.44 1.53
C ILE A 218 15.58 -8.13 2.27
N TYR A 219 15.25 -7.65 3.46
CA TYR A 219 14.09 -8.11 4.23
C TYR A 219 12.85 -7.31 3.85
N GLY A 220 11.73 -8.00 3.63
CA GLY A 220 10.43 -7.40 3.40
C GLY A 220 9.36 -8.18 4.14
N LEU A 221 8.61 -7.50 4.99
CA LEU A 221 7.54 -8.10 5.78
C LEU A 221 6.20 -7.56 5.32
N LYS A 222 5.33 -8.47 4.89
CA LYS A 222 3.90 -8.20 4.78
C LYS A 222 3.27 -8.50 6.16
N PRO A 223 2.82 -7.50 6.93
CA PRO A 223 2.23 -7.74 8.23
C PRO A 223 0.91 -8.50 8.14
N THR A 224 0.35 -8.86 9.29
CA THR A 224 -1.04 -9.32 9.41
C THR A 224 -1.99 -8.24 8.87
N GLN A 225 -3.05 -8.64 8.16
CA GLN A 225 -4.05 -7.72 7.61
C GLN A 225 -4.59 -6.81 8.72
N GLY A 226 -4.62 -5.49 8.46
CA GLY A 226 -5.07 -4.49 9.42
C GLY A 226 -4.09 -4.14 10.55
N LEU A 227 -2.91 -4.79 10.66
CA LEU A 227 -1.96 -4.45 11.73
C LEU A 227 -1.35 -3.05 11.55
N ILE A 228 -1.02 -2.69 10.31
CA ILE A 228 -0.63 -1.34 9.93
C ILE A 228 -1.80 -0.75 9.12
N PRO A 229 -2.29 0.46 9.47
CA PRO A 229 -3.36 1.11 8.74
C PRO A 229 -2.93 1.49 7.33
N TYR A 230 -3.87 1.35 6.40
CA TYR A 230 -3.73 1.68 4.99
C TYR A 230 -4.27 3.08 4.65
N THR A 231 -4.70 3.85 5.67
CA THR A 231 -5.14 5.25 5.54
C THR A 231 -4.15 6.11 4.77
N GLY A 232 -4.63 6.76 3.71
CA GLY A 232 -3.83 7.63 2.84
C GLY A 232 -2.96 6.89 1.82
N ILE A 233 -3.13 5.58 1.65
CA ILE A 233 -2.43 4.79 0.63
C ILE A 233 -3.43 4.40 -0.46
N ALA A 234 -3.04 4.53 -1.74
CA ALA A 234 -3.93 4.16 -2.84
C ALA A 234 -4.29 2.67 -2.75
N SER A 235 -5.59 2.41 -2.62
CA SER A 235 -6.20 1.09 -2.47
C SER A 235 -6.29 0.41 -3.83
N LEU A 236 -6.01 -0.90 -3.84
CA LEU A 236 -6.25 -1.75 -5.00
C LEU A 236 -7.49 -2.61 -4.77
N GLU A 237 -7.49 -3.34 -3.66
CA GLU A 237 -8.57 -4.21 -3.24
C GLU A 237 -8.52 -4.30 -1.72
N THR A 238 -9.60 -3.86 -1.05
CA THR A 238 -9.58 -3.52 0.37
C THR A 238 -9.32 -4.72 1.27
N THR A 239 -9.67 -5.93 0.83
CA THR A 239 -9.47 -7.17 1.60
C THR A 239 -8.03 -7.69 1.52
N MET A 240 -7.21 -7.18 0.60
CA MET A 240 -5.84 -7.62 0.37
C MET A 240 -4.79 -6.50 0.44
N ASP A 241 -5.19 -5.26 0.66
CA ASP A 241 -4.27 -4.14 0.81
C ASP A 241 -3.47 -4.24 2.12
N HIS A 242 -2.16 -4.44 2.00
CA HIS A 242 -1.21 -4.36 3.11
C HIS A 242 -0.14 -3.30 2.81
N THR A 243 0.33 -2.63 3.86
CA THR A 243 1.57 -1.84 3.83
C THR A 243 2.55 -2.40 4.87
N GLY A 244 3.85 -2.19 4.67
CA GLY A 244 4.83 -2.80 5.56
C GLY A 244 6.29 -2.44 5.29
N PRO A 245 7.18 -2.83 6.22
CA PRO A 245 8.58 -2.47 6.21
C PRO A 245 9.43 -3.28 5.21
N MET A 246 10.37 -2.59 4.58
CA MET A 246 11.43 -3.14 3.73
C MET A 246 12.79 -2.60 4.21
N THR A 247 13.72 -3.47 4.60
CA THR A 247 14.93 -3.10 5.36
C THR A 247 16.10 -4.05 5.06
N ARG A 248 17.34 -3.65 5.40
CA ARG A 248 18.53 -4.51 5.20
C ARG A 248 18.73 -5.56 6.30
N THR A 249 18.07 -5.40 7.45
CA THR A 249 18.16 -6.34 8.58
C THR A 249 16.78 -6.69 9.12
N CYS A 250 16.66 -7.88 9.70
CA CYS A 250 15.43 -8.32 10.38
C CYS A 250 15.11 -7.42 11.59
N PHE A 251 16.13 -6.98 12.33
CA PHE A 251 15.98 -6.05 13.44
C PHE A 251 15.41 -4.69 12.99
N ASP A 252 15.93 -4.09 11.92
CA ASP A 252 15.37 -2.85 11.36
C ASP A 252 13.92 -3.05 10.89
N ASN A 253 13.58 -4.27 10.43
CA ASN A 253 12.22 -4.60 10.04
C ASN A 253 11.27 -4.57 11.25
N ALA A 254 11.70 -5.13 12.38
CA ALA A 254 10.98 -5.09 13.65
C ALA A 254 10.87 -3.66 14.21
N LEU A 255 11.93 -2.85 14.12
CA LEU A 255 11.91 -1.42 14.52
C LEU A 255 10.87 -0.65 13.72
N LEU A 256 10.88 -0.78 12.40
CA LEU A 256 9.94 -0.09 11.53
C LEU A 256 8.52 -0.61 11.71
N LEU A 257 8.33 -1.92 11.87
CA LEU A 257 7.02 -2.48 12.21
C LEU A 257 6.46 -1.88 13.51
N LYS A 258 7.27 -1.78 14.56
CA LYS A 258 6.87 -1.19 15.85
C LYS A 258 6.45 0.27 15.70
N ALA A 259 7.17 1.05 14.89
CA ALA A 259 6.82 2.44 14.63
C ALA A 259 5.48 2.58 13.88
N LEU A 260 5.14 1.61 13.02
CA LEU A 260 4.01 1.72 12.10
C LEU A 260 2.73 1.03 12.57
N ALA A 261 2.79 0.02 13.43
CA ALA A 261 1.64 -0.81 13.79
C ALA A 261 0.66 -0.15 14.77
N GLY A 262 -0.59 -0.60 14.74
CA GLY A 262 -1.68 -0.18 15.62
C GLY A 262 -2.81 0.54 14.89
N LYS A 263 -4.05 0.40 15.34
CA LYS A 263 -5.20 1.07 14.70
C LYS A 263 -5.05 2.60 14.74
N ASP A 264 -5.59 3.27 13.73
CA ASP A 264 -5.65 4.75 13.67
C ASP A 264 -7.07 5.31 13.87
N ASN A 265 -8.07 4.43 13.98
CA ASN A 265 -9.50 4.74 14.07
C ASN A 265 -10.06 5.44 12.82
N ILE A 266 -9.39 5.29 11.67
CA ILE A 266 -9.85 5.76 10.35
C ILE A 266 -10.00 4.56 9.42
N ASP A 267 -9.01 3.68 9.37
CA ASP A 267 -9.03 2.48 8.53
C ASP A 267 -9.92 1.38 9.12
N ASP A 268 -10.97 1.04 8.40
CA ASP A 268 -11.91 -0.04 8.74
C ASP A 268 -11.27 -1.43 8.63
N ARG A 269 -10.10 -1.57 7.99
CA ARG A 269 -9.32 -2.83 8.00
C ARG A 269 -8.70 -3.13 9.37
N CYS A 270 -8.57 -2.12 10.24
CA CYS A 270 -7.89 -2.23 11.54
C CYS A 270 -8.82 -2.61 12.71
N ILE A 271 -10.04 -3.10 12.46
CA ILE A 271 -11.07 -3.33 13.51
C ILE A 271 -10.56 -4.19 14.67
N ALA A 272 -9.78 -5.24 14.41
CA ALA A 272 -9.27 -6.17 15.42
C ALA A 272 -7.87 -5.80 15.96
N THR A 273 -7.33 -4.64 15.57
CA THR A 273 -5.95 -4.24 15.88
C THR A 273 -5.88 -3.43 17.18
N PRO A 274 -4.90 -3.69 18.08
CA PRO A 274 -4.71 -2.89 19.27
C PRO A 274 -4.35 -1.43 18.93
N PRO A 275 -4.54 -0.48 19.86
CA PRO A 275 -3.94 0.84 19.72
C PRO A 275 -2.39 0.75 19.72
N PRO A 276 -1.68 1.75 19.16
CA PRO A 276 -0.21 1.74 19.08
C PRO A 276 0.51 1.48 20.41
N SER A 277 -0.06 1.94 21.53
CA SER A 277 0.48 1.76 22.88
C SER A 277 0.49 0.30 23.36
N GLU A 278 -0.35 -0.56 22.78
CA GLU A 278 -0.49 -1.97 23.15
C GLU A 278 0.18 -2.91 22.15
N ILE A 279 0.81 -2.38 21.11
CA ILE A 279 1.58 -3.17 20.15
C ILE A 279 2.80 -3.78 20.85
N PRO A 280 3.08 -5.09 20.70
CA PRO A 280 4.27 -5.72 21.26
C PRO A 280 5.56 -5.03 20.84
N ASP A 281 6.57 -5.03 21.71
CA ASP A 281 7.90 -4.53 21.40
C ASP A 281 8.66 -5.55 20.54
N TYR A 282 8.34 -5.62 19.25
CA TYR A 282 8.93 -6.59 18.32
C TYR A 282 10.46 -6.60 18.32
N PRO A 283 11.16 -5.45 18.37
CA PRO A 283 12.61 -5.41 18.54
C PRO A 283 13.11 -6.16 19.77
N ALA A 284 12.46 -5.97 20.93
CA ALA A 284 12.84 -6.64 22.17
C ALA A 284 12.55 -8.15 22.13
N ILE A 285 11.51 -8.58 21.44
CA ILE A 285 11.13 -10.00 21.31
C ILE A 285 12.10 -10.78 20.40
N LEU A 286 12.77 -10.10 19.45
CA LEU A 286 13.60 -10.77 18.44
C LEU A 286 14.76 -11.59 19.05
N ASP A 287 15.21 -11.22 20.25
CA ASP A 287 16.31 -11.90 20.97
C ASP A 287 15.89 -13.24 21.61
N GLU A 288 14.59 -13.58 21.66
CA GLU A 288 14.07 -14.75 22.41
C GLU A 288 13.72 -15.98 21.54
N VAL A 289 13.91 -15.92 20.21
CA VAL A 289 13.31 -16.91 19.31
C VAL A 289 14.10 -18.22 19.21
N LYS A 290 13.55 -19.28 19.82
CA LYS A 290 13.70 -20.68 19.38
C LYS A 290 12.52 -21.01 18.46
N GLY A 291 12.76 -21.28 17.17
CA GLY A 291 11.71 -21.42 16.15
C GLY A 291 11.56 -22.83 15.56
N THR A 292 10.48 -23.02 14.81
CA THR A 292 10.21 -24.16 13.91
C THR A 292 10.14 -23.62 12.48
N ALA A 293 10.73 -24.31 11.50
CA ALA A 293 10.72 -23.87 10.10
C ALA A 293 10.08 -24.94 9.21
N ASN A 294 9.04 -24.58 8.45
CA ASN A 294 8.33 -25.49 7.55
C ASN A 294 8.47 -24.99 6.10
N PRO A 295 9.48 -25.43 5.33
CA PRO A 295 9.62 -25.02 3.94
C PRO A 295 8.48 -25.62 3.09
N LEU A 296 7.86 -24.78 2.24
CA LEU A 296 6.89 -25.22 1.23
C LEU A 296 7.54 -25.16 -0.15
N GLU A 297 7.29 -26.18 -0.98
CA GLU A 297 7.68 -26.20 -2.39
C GLU A 297 6.47 -26.05 -3.31
N GLY A 298 6.64 -25.34 -4.43
CA GLY A 298 5.61 -25.10 -5.45
C GLY A 298 6.07 -25.53 -6.85
N ALA A 299 5.11 -25.72 -7.75
CA ALA A 299 5.31 -26.39 -9.04
C ALA A 299 6.14 -25.60 -10.09
N MET A 300 6.42 -24.30 -9.88
CA MET A 300 7.10 -23.43 -10.85
C MET A 300 8.37 -22.75 -10.30
N ASN A 301 9.23 -23.51 -9.63
CA ASN A 301 10.46 -22.98 -9.05
C ASN A 301 11.72 -23.43 -9.83
N ASP A 302 12.66 -22.52 -10.06
CA ASP A 302 14.02 -22.89 -10.51
C ASP A 302 14.67 -23.78 -9.44
N ALA A 303 15.11 -24.98 -9.83
CA ALA A 303 15.65 -25.96 -8.90
C ALA A 303 16.87 -25.46 -8.10
N ARG A 304 17.62 -24.47 -8.62
CA ARG A 304 18.73 -23.83 -7.91
C ARG A 304 18.22 -22.97 -6.76
N VAL A 305 17.10 -22.28 -6.95
CA VAL A 305 16.46 -21.45 -5.92
C VAL A 305 15.80 -22.33 -4.87
N SER A 306 15.03 -23.36 -5.28
CA SER A 306 14.41 -24.31 -4.35
C SER A 306 15.45 -24.93 -3.41
N ARG A 307 16.59 -25.35 -3.97
CA ARG A 307 17.69 -25.92 -3.17
C ARG A 307 18.22 -24.93 -2.13
N LYS A 308 18.41 -23.65 -2.49
CA LYS A 308 18.88 -22.64 -1.54
C LYS A 308 17.89 -22.36 -0.41
N VAL A 309 16.59 -22.35 -0.70
CA VAL A 309 15.55 -22.21 0.34
C VAL A 309 15.52 -23.45 1.24
N ARG A 310 15.70 -24.65 0.67
CA ARG A 310 15.80 -25.90 1.43
C ARG A 310 17.03 -25.93 2.33
N ASP A 311 18.20 -25.58 1.79
CA ASP A 311 19.46 -25.48 2.56
C ASP A 311 19.29 -24.52 3.76
N ALA A 312 18.55 -23.43 3.59
CA ALA A 312 18.25 -22.49 4.68
C ALA A 312 17.31 -23.10 5.74
N ALA A 313 16.31 -23.89 5.35
CA ALA A 313 15.48 -24.64 6.29
C ALA A 313 16.30 -25.66 7.08
N ASP A 314 17.23 -26.37 6.45
CA ASP A 314 18.12 -27.32 7.13
C ASP A 314 19.04 -26.64 8.15
N LYS A 315 19.43 -25.39 7.92
CA LYS A 315 20.17 -24.59 8.92
C LYS A 315 19.37 -24.34 10.19
N TRP A 316 18.05 -24.17 10.09
CA TRP A 316 17.20 -24.09 11.29
C TRP A 316 17.21 -25.39 12.09
N LYS A 317 17.26 -26.54 11.42
CA LYS A 317 17.39 -27.85 12.08
C LYS A 317 18.71 -27.96 12.86
N GLU A 318 19.82 -27.49 12.28
CA GLU A 318 21.11 -27.41 12.97
C GLU A 318 21.05 -26.51 14.22
N MET A 319 20.21 -25.47 14.20
CA MET A 319 19.96 -24.56 15.33
C MET A 319 18.95 -25.10 16.36
N GLY A 320 18.47 -26.34 16.20
CA GLY A 320 17.57 -27.00 17.14
C GLY A 320 16.07 -26.84 16.83
N ALA A 321 15.72 -26.30 15.66
CA ALA A 321 14.34 -26.26 15.19
C ALA A 321 13.85 -27.64 14.74
N SER A 322 12.55 -27.91 14.86
CA SER A 322 11.91 -28.94 14.05
C SER A 322 11.71 -28.41 12.63
N VAL A 323 11.97 -29.27 11.64
CA VAL A 323 11.79 -28.97 10.21
C VAL A 323 11.15 -30.19 9.57
N GLU A 324 9.93 -30.01 9.08
CA GLU A 324 9.09 -31.09 8.53
C GLU A 324 8.45 -30.65 7.21
N ASP A 325 8.25 -31.62 6.33
CA ASP A 325 7.46 -31.43 5.12
C ASP A 325 5.98 -31.53 5.44
N VAL A 326 5.20 -30.55 4.98
CA VAL A 326 3.74 -30.52 5.15
C VAL A 326 3.06 -30.36 3.79
N SER A 327 1.94 -31.06 3.61
CA SER A 327 1.11 -30.90 2.42
C SER A 327 -0.03 -29.93 2.71
N ILE A 328 -0.16 -28.90 1.88
CA ILE A 328 -1.26 -27.94 1.91
C ILE A 328 -1.89 -27.88 0.51
N PRO A 329 -2.76 -28.83 0.13
CA PRO A 329 -3.30 -28.92 -1.24
C PRO A 329 -3.98 -27.63 -1.71
N MET A 330 -4.65 -26.91 -0.80
CA MET A 330 -5.29 -25.62 -1.12
C MET A 330 -4.30 -24.51 -1.53
N HIS A 331 -3.00 -24.64 -1.23
CA HIS A 331 -2.00 -23.67 -1.67
C HIS A 331 -1.94 -23.58 -3.20
N ALA A 332 -2.16 -24.69 -3.91
CA ALA A 332 -2.17 -24.72 -5.37
C ALA A 332 -3.29 -23.86 -5.98
N LEU A 333 -4.40 -23.67 -5.26
CA LEU A 333 -5.53 -22.84 -5.69
C LEU A 333 -5.41 -21.38 -5.25
N SER A 334 -4.42 -21.05 -4.40
CA SER A 334 -4.34 -19.73 -3.77
C SER A 334 -4.21 -18.58 -4.78
N MET A 335 -3.45 -18.78 -5.85
CA MET A 335 -3.29 -17.76 -6.90
C MET A 335 -4.56 -17.55 -7.70
N ASP A 336 -5.32 -18.62 -7.99
CA ASP A 336 -6.58 -18.52 -8.73
C ASP A 336 -7.64 -17.80 -7.89
N LEU A 337 -7.74 -18.16 -6.61
CA LEU A 337 -8.65 -17.50 -5.66
C LEU A 337 -8.29 -16.01 -5.48
N TRP A 338 -6.99 -15.72 -5.30
CA TRP A 338 -6.49 -14.35 -5.21
C TRP A 338 -6.84 -13.53 -6.47
N LEU A 339 -6.62 -14.10 -7.66
CA LEU A 339 -6.87 -13.42 -8.93
C LEU A 339 -8.37 -13.10 -9.09
N MET A 340 -9.25 -14.01 -8.68
CA MET A 340 -10.70 -13.78 -8.70
C MET A 340 -11.09 -12.59 -7.81
N ILE A 341 -10.54 -12.50 -6.59
CA ILE A 341 -10.82 -11.39 -5.67
C ILE A 341 -10.34 -10.06 -6.28
N VAL A 342 -9.07 -10.00 -6.73
CA VAL A 342 -8.49 -8.78 -7.32
C VAL A 342 -9.31 -8.31 -8.53
N ARG A 343 -9.71 -9.22 -9.42
CA ARG A 343 -10.41 -8.83 -10.67
C ARG A 343 -11.87 -8.47 -10.45
N MET A 344 -12.54 -9.04 -9.46
CA MET A 344 -13.92 -8.66 -9.14
C MET A 344 -14.00 -7.34 -8.39
N GLY A 345 -13.00 -7.01 -7.54
CA GLY A 345 -12.98 -5.76 -6.79
C GLY A 345 -12.64 -4.49 -7.60
N ILE A 346 -12.18 -4.63 -8.84
CA ILE A 346 -11.78 -3.52 -9.72
C ILE A 346 -12.90 -3.12 -10.73
N ASN A 347 -14.03 -3.84 -10.75
CA ASN A 347 -15.17 -3.55 -11.65
C ASN A 347 -16.15 -2.54 -11.06
#